data_AF-A0A191ZGT0-F1
#
_entry.id   AF-A0A191ZGT0-F1
#
_cell.length_a   1.000
_cell.length_b   1.000
_cell.length_c   1.000
_cell.angle_alpha   90.00
_cell.angle_beta   90.00
_cell.angle_gamma   90.00
#
_symmetry.space_group_name_H-M   'P 1'
#
loop_
_entity.id
_entity.type
_entity.pdbx_description
1 polymer ?
#
loop_
_entity_poly.entity_id
_entity_poly.type
_entity_poly.pdbx_seq_one_letter_code
_entity_poly.pdbx_strand_id
1 'polypeptide(L)'
;MLDLRDEFHYQPELVDRLNRLHAVISQHRYTYASLMALAGGLFLMQWALLADQAAGYPLLGIPVLVAAVWLSITPAENVAKWLSWSVRLSTGFLSFRDLNWIQAMTKRHPSLKSRAEAYLLSSTPVPVDALRHFWTQLVREEEKGQTGN
;
A
#
# COMPACT_ATOMS: atom_id res chain seq x y z
N MET A 1 8.42 20.38 9.63
CA MET A 1 9.07 19.11 9.23
C MET A 1 8.45 18.05 10.09
N LEU A 2 7.52 17.26 9.55
CA LEU A 2 6.77 16.26 10.30
C LEU A 2 7.69 15.05 10.49
N ASP A 3 8.06 14.77 11.74
CA ASP A 3 8.95 13.67 12.08
C ASP A 3 8.14 12.37 12.13
N LEU A 4 8.21 11.58 11.06
CA LEU A 4 7.58 10.25 10.97
C LEU A 4 8.22 9.23 11.92
N ARG A 5 9.28 9.60 12.67
CA ARG A 5 9.89 8.77 13.70
C ARG A 5 8.98 8.55 14.91
N ASP A 6 8.06 9.48 15.21
CA ASP A 6 7.23 9.41 16.42
C ASP A 6 6.04 8.44 16.30
N GLU A 7 5.56 8.13 15.10
CA GLU A 7 4.40 7.23 14.93
C GLU A 7 4.78 5.76 14.72
N PHE A 8 6.04 5.46 14.38
CA PHE A 8 6.44 4.12 13.94
C PHE A 8 7.84 3.73 14.44
N HIS A 9 7.96 3.39 15.72
CA HIS A 9 9.18 2.78 16.30
C HIS A 9 9.48 1.36 15.78
N TYR A 10 8.79 0.88 14.73
CA TYR A 10 8.76 -0.54 14.39
C TYR A 10 9.94 -1.06 13.56
N GLN A 11 10.70 -0.19 12.87
CA GLN A 11 11.88 -0.61 12.10
C GLN A 11 12.64 0.63 11.60
N PRO A 12 13.91 0.86 11.99
CA PRO A 12 14.69 1.98 11.46
C PRO A 12 14.88 1.90 9.93
N GLU A 13 14.99 0.69 9.38
CA GLU A 13 15.10 0.47 7.92
C GLU A 13 13.80 0.79 7.16
N LEU A 14 12.63 0.61 7.82
CA LEU A 14 11.31 0.93 7.25
C LEU A 14 11.16 2.45 7.11
N VAL A 15 11.41 3.19 8.19
CA VAL A 15 11.33 4.65 8.22
C VAL A 15 12.32 5.25 7.23
N ASP A 16 13.52 4.69 7.16
CA ASP A 16 14.54 5.18 6.24
C ASP A 16 14.20 4.90 4.77
N ARG A 17 13.62 3.72 4.44
CA ARG A 17 13.12 3.47 3.08
C ARG A 17 11.88 4.27 2.73
N LEU A 18 10.93 4.46 3.64
CA LEU A 18 9.77 5.35 3.44
C LEU A 18 10.20 6.79 3.24
N ASN A 19 11.19 7.27 4.00
CA ASN A 19 11.78 8.59 3.82
C ASN A 19 12.49 8.72 2.47
N ARG A 20 13.23 7.70 2.03
CA ARG A 20 13.83 7.67 0.68
C ARG A 20 12.76 7.67 -0.41
N LEU A 21 11.72 6.85 -0.27
CA LEU A 21 10.61 6.78 -1.23
C LEU A 21 9.87 8.11 -1.30
N HIS A 22 9.56 8.69 -0.14
CA HIS A 22 8.96 10.01 -0.01
C HIS A 22 9.84 11.10 -0.63
N ALA A 23 11.15 11.09 -0.38
CA ALA A 23 12.09 12.05 -0.96
C ALA A 23 12.12 11.95 -2.49
N VAL A 24 12.21 10.73 -3.04
CA VAL A 24 12.17 10.50 -4.48
C VAL A 24 10.85 10.96 -5.09
N ILE A 25 9.71 10.63 -4.47
CA ILE A 25 8.38 11.04 -4.95
C ILE A 25 8.22 12.56 -4.84
N SER A 26 8.58 13.17 -3.72
CA SER A 26 8.48 14.62 -3.52
C SER A 26 9.25 15.37 -4.60
N GLN A 27 10.44 14.88 -4.97
CA GLN A 27 11.31 15.52 -5.95
C GLN A 27 10.92 15.21 -7.40
N HIS A 28 10.43 14.00 -7.70
CA HIS A 28 10.23 13.53 -9.08
C HIS A 28 8.77 13.23 -9.46
N ARG A 29 7.79 13.48 -8.57
CA ARG A 29 6.37 13.14 -8.83
C ARG A 29 5.84 13.73 -10.13
N TYR A 30 6.19 14.99 -10.43
CA TYR A 30 5.69 15.64 -11.64
C TYR A 30 6.36 15.06 -12.88
N THR A 31 7.63 14.70 -12.81
CA THR A 31 8.32 13.99 -13.89
C THR A 31 7.67 12.63 -14.17
N TYR A 32 7.39 11.85 -13.13
CA TYR A 32 6.71 10.56 -13.27
C TYR A 32 5.27 10.72 -13.80
N ALA A 33 4.53 11.69 -13.29
CA ALA A 33 3.17 11.98 -13.76
C ALA A 33 3.17 12.44 -15.22
N SER A 34 4.10 13.30 -15.64
CA SER A 34 4.22 13.72 -17.03
C SER A 34 4.59 12.56 -17.95
N LEU A 35 5.51 11.69 -17.55
CA LEU A 35 5.85 10.49 -18.32
C LEU A 35 4.67 9.53 -18.44
N MET A 36 3.93 9.30 -17.34
CA MET A 36 2.70 8.49 -17.38
C MET A 36 1.62 9.13 -18.25
N ALA A 37 1.45 10.45 -18.19
CA ALA A 37 0.50 11.17 -19.02
C ALA A 37 0.84 11.06 -20.52
N LEU A 38 2.12 11.23 -20.87
CA LEU A 38 2.61 11.04 -22.22
C LEU A 38 2.42 9.59 -22.68
N ALA A 39 2.78 8.60 -21.85
CA ALA A 39 2.60 7.19 -22.18
C ALA A 39 1.12 6.82 -22.39
N GLY A 40 0.23 7.29 -21.51
CA GLY A 40 -1.21 7.08 -21.65
C GLY A 40 -1.78 7.76 -22.90
N GLY A 41 -1.35 8.99 -23.19
CA GLY A 41 -1.73 9.72 -24.39
C GLY A 41 -1.25 9.05 -25.67
N LEU A 42 0.02 8.64 -25.73
CA LEU A 42 0.58 7.90 -26.86
C LEU A 42 -0.10 6.54 -27.06
N PHE A 43 -0.47 5.85 -25.98
CA PHE A 43 -1.18 4.58 -26.06
C PHE A 43 -2.58 4.75 -26.67
N LEU A 44 -3.33 5.78 -26.23
CA LEU A 44 -4.63 6.10 -26.83
C LEU A 44 -4.48 6.56 -28.29
N MET A 45 -3.44 7.33 -28.59
CA MET A 45 -3.17 7.86 -29.93
C MET A 45 -2.74 6.76 -30.91
N GLN A 46 -1.89 5.82 -30.48
CA GLN A 46 -1.55 4.60 -31.21
C GLN A 46 -2.84 3.87 -31.59
N TRP A 47 -3.77 3.74 -30.64
CA TRP A 47 -5.00 3.00 -30.90
C TRP A 47 -5.99 3.76 -31.78
N ALA A 48 -6.09 5.08 -31.66
CA ALA A 48 -6.89 5.91 -32.56
C ALA A 48 -6.38 5.84 -34.02
N LEU A 49 -5.07 5.72 -34.22
CA LEU A 49 -4.43 5.68 -35.53
C LEU A 49 -4.35 4.27 -36.15
N LEU A 50 -4.27 3.23 -35.32
CA LEU A 50 -4.13 1.83 -35.75
C LEU A 50 -5.38 1.00 -35.43
N ALA A 51 -6.55 1.65 -35.33
CA ALA A 51 -7.85 1.10 -34.90
C ALA A 51 -8.26 -0.24 -35.57
N ASP A 52 -7.80 -0.47 -36.80
CA ASP A 52 -8.14 -1.66 -37.58
C ASP A 52 -7.07 -2.79 -37.50
N GLN A 53 -5.88 -2.50 -36.92
CA GLN A 53 -4.76 -3.44 -36.84
C GLN A 53 -4.30 -3.79 -35.43
N ALA A 54 -4.70 -3.04 -34.41
CA ALA A 54 -4.30 -3.39 -33.05
C ALA A 54 -5.23 -4.47 -32.47
N ALA A 55 -4.64 -5.46 -31.80
CA ALA A 55 -5.36 -6.40 -30.96
C ALA A 55 -5.05 -6.04 -29.50
N GLY A 56 -6.06 -5.81 -28.67
CA GLY A 56 -5.85 -5.48 -27.26
C GLY A 56 -6.95 -4.63 -26.63
N TYR A 57 -6.65 -4.06 -25.46
CA TYR A 57 -7.61 -3.33 -24.62
C TYR A 57 -7.37 -1.81 -24.70
N PRO A 58 -8.06 -1.07 -25.61
CA PRO A 58 -7.84 0.37 -25.83
C PRO A 58 -8.04 1.23 -24.59
N LEU A 59 -8.94 0.79 -23.72
CA LEU A 59 -9.28 1.50 -22.50
C LEU A 59 -8.15 1.48 -21.47
N LEU A 60 -7.06 0.71 -21.63
CA LEU A 60 -5.93 0.70 -20.70
C LEU A 60 -5.14 2.02 -20.63
N GLY A 61 -5.22 2.86 -21.67
CA GLY A 61 -4.65 4.21 -21.61
C GLY A 61 -5.34 5.10 -20.59
N ILE A 62 -6.64 4.87 -20.32
CA ILE A 62 -7.42 5.67 -19.37
C ILE A 62 -6.94 5.44 -17.93
N PRO A 63 -6.78 4.21 -17.40
CA PRO A 63 -6.17 3.97 -16.10
C PRO A 63 -4.78 4.61 -15.94
N VAL A 64 -3.95 4.61 -16.98
CA VAL A 64 -2.61 5.23 -16.93
C VAL A 64 -2.72 6.75 -16.79
N LEU A 65 -3.64 7.39 -17.53
CA LEU A 65 -3.92 8.81 -17.41
C LEU A 65 -4.51 9.15 -16.03
N VAL A 66 -5.45 8.34 -15.54
CA VAL A 66 -6.04 8.50 -14.20
C VAL A 66 -4.96 8.39 -13.12
N ALA A 67 -4.05 7.43 -13.24
CA ALA A 67 -2.91 7.27 -12.33
C ALA A 67 -1.96 8.49 -12.38
N ALA A 68 -1.69 9.04 -13.57
CA ALA A 68 -0.88 10.25 -13.73
C ALA A 68 -1.50 11.47 -13.04
N VAL A 69 -2.81 11.67 -13.21
CA VAL A 69 -3.57 12.74 -12.54
C VAL A 69 -3.56 12.51 -11.03
N TRP A 70 -3.87 11.30 -10.57
CA TRP A 70 -3.86 10.94 -9.16
C TRP A 70 -2.49 11.21 -8.52
N LEU A 71 -1.39 10.85 -9.18
CA LEU A 71 -0.03 11.08 -8.69
C LEU A 71 0.35 12.58 -8.64
N SER A 72 -0.30 13.40 -9.48
CA SER A 72 -0.10 14.86 -9.51
C SER A 72 -0.84 15.59 -8.40
N ILE A 73 -2.07 15.15 -8.08
CA ILE A 73 -2.96 15.82 -7.11
C ILE A 73 -2.78 15.27 -5.69
N THR A 74 -2.37 14.02 -5.55
CA THR A 74 -2.28 13.36 -4.24
C THR A 74 -1.03 13.85 -3.50
N PRO A 75 -1.12 14.14 -2.19
CA PRO A 75 0.05 14.45 -1.38
C PRO A 75 1.11 13.33 -1.46
N ALA A 76 2.39 13.71 -1.57
CA ALA A 76 3.49 12.75 -1.72
C ALA A 76 3.52 11.70 -0.59
N GLU A 77 3.12 12.09 0.61
CA GLU A 77 2.98 11.22 1.78
C GLU A 77 1.98 10.08 1.54
N ASN A 78 0.82 10.38 0.97
CA ASN A 78 -0.21 9.39 0.68
C ASN A 78 0.24 8.45 -0.44
N VAL A 79 0.96 8.97 -1.45
CA VAL A 79 1.54 8.15 -2.52
C VAL A 79 2.60 7.20 -1.96
N ALA A 80 3.50 7.70 -1.11
CA ALA A 80 4.53 6.88 -0.47
C ALA A 80 3.93 5.79 0.43
N LYS A 81 2.91 6.14 1.24
CA LYS A 81 2.16 5.16 2.04
C LYS A 81 1.51 4.09 1.16
N TRP A 82 0.86 4.47 0.07
CA TRP A 82 0.20 3.53 -0.83
C TRP A 82 1.20 2.60 -1.54
N LEU A 83 2.33 3.14 -2.02
CA LEU A 83 3.39 2.33 -2.63
C LEU A 83 4.10 1.44 -1.62
N SER A 84 4.20 1.84 -0.35
CA SER A 84 4.81 1.00 0.68
C SER A 84 4.02 -0.29 0.98
N TRP A 85 2.71 -0.35 0.64
CA TRP A 85 1.93 -1.59 0.75
C TRP A 85 2.39 -2.70 -0.19
N SER A 86 3.00 -2.38 -1.33
CA SER A 86 3.50 -3.40 -2.26
C SER A 86 4.93 -3.86 -1.95
N VAL A 87 5.63 -3.17 -1.06
CA VAL A 87 7.02 -3.47 -0.71
C VAL A 87 7.06 -4.43 0.49
N ARG A 88 7.46 -5.69 0.26
CA ARG A 88 7.84 -6.60 1.35
C ARG A 88 9.25 -6.25 1.83
N LEU A 89 9.37 -5.80 3.07
CA LEU A 89 10.58 -5.16 3.60
C LEU A 89 11.61 -6.12 4.20
N SER A 90 11.20 -7.28 4.71
CA SER A 90 12.13 -8.35 5.08
C SER A 90 11.50 -9.73 4.94
N THR A 91 12.29 -10.71 4.56
CA THR A 91 11.93 -12.12 4.59
C THR A 91 12.07 -12.63 6.03
N GLY A 92 11.12 -12.31 6.91
CA GLY A 92 11.13 -12.86 8.27
C GLY A 92 10.32 -12.09 9.32
N PHE A 93 10.09 -10.79 9.13
CA PHE A 93 9.35 -9.95 10.08
C PHE A 93 8.09 -9.32 9.46
N LEU A 94 7.12 -8.97 10.30
CA LEU A 94 5.91 -8.27 9.88
C LEU A 94 6.27 -6.99 9.15
N SER A 95 5.72 -6.85 7.94
CA SER A 95 5.88 -5.65 7.13
C SER A 95 4.80 -4.63 7.44
N PHE A 96 4.98 -3.40 6.94
CA PHE A 96 3.97 -2.35 7.04
C PHE A 96 2.60 -2.75 6.46
N ARG A 97 2.60 -3.55 5.39
CA ARG A 97 1.38 -4.12 4.83
C ARG A 97 0.68 -5.04 5.84
N ASP A 98 1.44 -5.88 6.53
CA ASP A 98 0.90 -6.86 7.46
C ASP A 98 0.34 -6.18 8.72
N LEU A 99 1.00 -5.12 9.23
CA LEU A 99 0.49 -4.31 10.35
C LEU A 99 -0.80 -3.55 9.99
N ASN A 100 -0.87 -2.93 8.81
CA ASN A 100 -2.09 -2.28 8.35
C ASN A 100 -3.23 -3.28 8.13
N TRP A 101 -2.92 -4.47 7.65
CA TRP A 101 -3.90 -5.54 7.52
C TRP A 101 -4.44 -5.96 8.89
N ILE A 102 -3.58 -6.12 9.91
CA ILE A 102 -4.01 -6.36 11.30
C ILE A 102 -4.92 -5.23 11.78
N GLN A 103 -4.57 -3.96 11.52
CA GLN A 103 -5.36 -2.80 11.90
C GLN A 103 -6.72 -2.73 11.18
N ALA A 104 -6.78 -3.15 9.91
CA ALA A 104 -8.04 -3.24 9.16
C ALA A 104 -8.93 -4.35 9.73
N MET A 105 -8.35 -5.50 10.10
CA MET A 105 -9.08 -6.61 10.68
C MET A 105 -9.62 -6.30 12.07
N THR A 106 -8.92 -5.53 12.90
CA THR A 106 -9.43 -5.08 14.20
C THR A 106 -10.55 -4.04 14.08
N LYS A 107 -10.56 -3.22 13.03
CA LYS A 107 -11.70 -2.34 12.73
C LYS A 107 -12.95 -3.15 12.37
N ARG A 108 -12.79 -4.27 11.68
CA ARG A 108 -13.89 -5.17 11.32
C ARG A 108 -14.36 -6.04 12.49
N HIS A 109 -13.42 -6.50 13.32
CA HIS A 109 -13.66 -7.37 14.47
C HIS A 109 -13.08 -6.74 15.74
N PRO A 110 -13.85 -5.92 16.47
CA PRO A 110 -13.36 -5.18 17.64
C PRO A 110 -12.82 -6.07 18.76
N SER A 111 -13.30 -7.33 18.85
CA SER A 111 -12.83 -8.35 19.81
C SER A 111 -11.35 -8.69 19.65
N LEU A 112 -10.76 -8.45 18.47
CA LEU A 112 -9.34 -8.71 18.20
C LEU A 112 -8.42 -7.58 18.67
N LYS A 113 -8.95 -6.43 19.10
CA LYS A 113 -8.16 -5.21 19.40
C LYS A 113 -7.10 -5.44 20.48
N SER A 114 -7.48 -6.00 21.63
CA SER A 114 -6.54 -6.28 22.74
C SER A 114 -5.40 -7.21 22.34
N ARG A 115 -5.63 -8.12 21.38
CA ARG A 115 -4.59 -9.04 20.90
C ARG A 115 -3.73 -8.41 19.82
N ALA A 116 -4.30 -7.55 18.99
CA ALA A 116 -3.57 -6.80 17.98
C ALA A 116 -2.60 -5.78 18.58
N GLU A 117 -2.89 -5.25 19.77
CA GLU A 117 -2.02 -4.29 20.48
C GLU A 117 -0.60 -4.82 20.65
N ALA A 118 -0.41 -6.10 20.95
CA ALA A 118 0.92 -6.71 21.07
C ALA A 118 1.73 -6.66 19.76
N TYR A 119 1.06 -6.62 18.61
CA TYR A 119 1.70 -6.51 17.29
C TYR A 119 1.87 -5.06 16.87
N LEU A 120 0.87 -4.20 17.15
CA LEU A 120 0.80 -2.81 16.70
C LEU A 120 1.64 -1.86 17.58
N LEU A 121 1.78 -2.16 18.87
CA LEU A 121 2.53 -1.34 19.83
C LEU A 121 3.93 -1.91 20.13
N SER A 122 4.33 -3.01 19.50
CA SER A 122 5.66 -3.58 19.74
C SER A 122 6.74 -2.59 19.31
N SER A 123 7.66 -2.31 20.23
CA SER A 123 8.88 -1.54 19.95
C SER A 123 9.97 -2.37 19.26
N THR A 124 9.74 -3.68 19.08
CA THR A 124 10.66 -4.61 18.45
C THR A 124 10.04 -5.28 17.22
N PRO A 125 10.85 -5.61 16.18
CA PRO A 125 10.35 -6.27 14.98
C PRO A 125 9.68 -7.60 15.33
N VAL A 126 8.40 -7.76 15.02
CA VAL A 126 7.69 -9.02 15.27
C VAL A 126 7.91 -10.00 14.11
N PRO A 127 8.28 -11.26 14.38
CA PRO A 127 8.47 -12.26 13.33
C PRO A 127 7.15 -12.59 12.63
N VAL A 128 7.21 -12.92 11.34
CA VAL A 128 6.04 -13.29 10.52
C VAL A 128 5.31 -14.50 11.13
N ASP A 129 6.01 -15.42 11.78
CA ASP A 129 5.38 -16.58 12.41
C ASP A 129 4.36 -16.19 13.50
N ALA A 130 4.51 -15.01 14.11
CA ALA A 130 3.56 -14.50 15.08
C ALA A 130 2.18 -14.20 14.46
N LEU A 131 2.08 -13.94 13.14
CA LEU A 131 0.79 -13.84 12.43
C LEU A 131 -0.02 -15.12 12.55
N ARG A 132 0.60 -16.29 12.68
CA ARG A 132 -0.13 -17.56 12.79
C ARG A 132 -1.03 -17.58 14.03
N HIS A 133 -0.58 -16.96 15.12
CA HIS A 133 -1.37 -16.81 16.34
C HIS A 133 -2.50 -15.80 16.20
N PHE A 134 -2.29 -14.71 15.44
CA PHE A 134 -3.36 -13.76 15.14
C PHE A 134 -4.41 -14.34 14.18
N TRP A 135 -3.96 -15.05 13.13
CA TRP A 135 -4.80 -15.66 12.10
C TRP A 135 -5.78 -16.68 12.67
N THR A 136 -5.30 -17.58 13.53
CA THR A 136 -6.17 -18.60 14.17
C THR A 136 -7.31 -18.00 14.98
N GLN A 137 -7.14 -16.82 15.54
CA GLN A 137 -8.18 -16.12 16.29
C GLN A 137 -9.12 -15.35 15.37
N LEU A 138 -8.58 -14.71 14.33
CA LEU A 138 -9.40 -14.06 13.29
C LEU A 138 -10.37 -15.06 12.65
N VAL A 139 -9.90 -16.26 12.29
CA VAL A 139 -10.74 -17.32 11.71
C VAL A 139 -11.89 -17.69 12.66
N ARG A 140 -11.60 -17.86 13.96
CA ARG A 140 -12.64 -18.16 14.96
C ARG A 140 -13.68 -17.06 15.10
N GLU A 141 -13.28 -15.79 15.00
CA GLU A 141 -14.22 -14.66 15.07
C GLU A 141 -15.06 -14.53 13.79
N GLU A 142 -14.48 -14.79 12.62
CA GLU A 142 -15.23 -14.89 11.35
C GLU A 142 -16.24 -16.06 11.38
N GLU A 143 -15.86 -17.23 11.89
CA GLU A 143 -16.76 -18.39 12.05
C GLU A 143 -17.94 -18.09 12.98
N LYS A 144 -17.71 -17.39 14.09
CA LYS A 144 -18.77 -16.93 14.99
C LYS A 144 -19.70 -15.91 14.32
N GLY A 145 -19.15 -15.01 13.52
CA GLY A 145 -19.93 -14.04 12.76
C GLY A 145 -20.82 -14.69 11.69
N GLN A 146 -20.44 -15.86 11.18
CA GLN A 146 -21.20 -16.59 10.16
C GLN A 146 -22.28 -17.52 10.73
N THR A 147 -22.09 -18.05 11.94
CA THR A 147 -23.08 -18.92 12.61
C THR A 147 -24.12 -18.13 13.43
N GLY A 148 -23.92 -16.83 13.61
CA GLY A 148 -24.84 -15.91 14.29
C GLY A 148 -25.82 -15.16 13.39
N ASN A 149 -25.86 -15.48 12.09
CA ASN A 149 -26.85 -15.04 11.11
C ASN A 149 -27.67 -16.24 10.62
#